data_AF-A0A8T3T6H6-F1
#
_entry.id   AF-A0A8T3T6H6-F1
#
_cell.length_a   1.000
_cell.length_b   1.000
_cell.length_c   1.000
_cell.angle_alpha   90.00
_cell.angle_beta   90.00
_cell.angle_gamma   90.00
#
_symmetry.space_group_name_H-M   'P 1'
#
loop_
_entity.id
_entity.type
_entity.pdbx_description
1 polymer ?
#
loop_
_entity_poly.entity_id
_entity_poly.type
_entity_poly.pdbx_seq_one_letter_code
_entity_poly.pdbx_strand_id
1 'polypeptide(L)'
;MDPHNGTARGTVETEPGWRSRQARVVGGQREWAGWGWFGGGGRSFSLLGVLLVLLGIGLLIRFVQPAISLTSLILLALGIASGAVWLLGGVRGAFVPAALLLSLALARLVVELGVVSGGGWTALFLGLGLAAIWAVGRWQRTKREWALWLGLILVLIGLAQLAVGAVGFQDLGLLWPALIIVIGGALLLRSRFSAA
;
A
#
# COMPACT_ATOMS: atom_id res chain seq x y z
N MET A 1 63.46 36.32 33.62
CA MET A 1 62.56 36.02 34.76
C MET A 1 61.19 36.50 34.34
N ASP A 2 60.38 35.62 33.77
CA ASP A 2 59.00 35.88 33.36
C ASP A 2 58.11 34.81 33.99
N PRO A 3 57.16 35.16 34.88
CA PRO A 3 56.18 34.22 35.38
C PRO A 3 54.82 34.41 34.69
N HIS A 4 54.39 33.32 34.05
CA HIS A 4 53.03 32.79 34.06
C HIS A 4 51.90 33.61 33.41
N ASN A 5 51.79 33.43 32.09
CA ASN A 5 50.55 33.62 31.34
C ASN A 5 49.61 32.41 31.58
N GLY A 6 48.35 32.69 31.91
CA GLY A 6 47.35 31.73 32.31
C GLY A 6 46.82 30.86 31.16
N THR A 7 46.63 29.57 31.42
CA THR A 7 45.87 28.68 30.56
C THR A 7 44.51 28.40 31.19
N ALA A 8 43.52 29.22 30.84
CA ALA A 8 42.12 28.86 31.02
C ALA A 8 41.79 27.70 30.06
N ARG A 9 41.70 26.48 30.58
CA ARG A 9 41.15 25.33 29.85
C ARG A 9 39.64 25.49 29.80
N GLY A 10 39.14 26.06 28.71
CA GLY A 10 37.75 25.90 28.31
C GLY A 10 37.52 24.45 27.88
N THR A 11 36.85 23.66 28.71
CA THR A 11 36.28 22.38 28.30
C THR A 11 35.07 22.69 27.42
N VAL A 12 35.22 22.50 26.11
CA VAL A 12 34.11 22.48 25.17
C VAL A 12 33.27 21.24 25.49
N GLU A 13 32.17 21.43 26.21
CA GLU A 13 31.09 20.44 26.28
C GLU A 13 30.52 20.28 24.87
N THR A 14 31.04 19.30 24.14
CA THR A 14 30.34 18.76 22.97
C THR A 14 29.14 17.97 23.47
N GLU A 15 27.97 18.61 23.52
CA GLU A 15 26.69 17.92 23.51
C GLU A 15 26.68 16.90 22.35
N PRO A 16 26.32 15.62 22.57
CA PRO A 16 26.12 14.67 21.49
C PRO A 16 24.79 14.98 20.79
N GLY A 17 24.82 16.04 19.97
CA GLY A 17 23.73 16.41 19.08
C GLY A 17 23.55 15.33 18.01
N TRP A 18 22.45 14.60 18.08
CA TRP A 18 22.02 13.56 17.13
C TRP A 18 21.68 14.06 15.71
N ARG A 19 22.28 15.15 15.23
CA ARG A 19 21.92 15.80 13.96
C ARG A 19 23.11 16.42 13.24
N SER A 20 23.91 15.60 12.54
CA SER A 20 24.72 16.11 11.41
C SER A 20 25.53 15.02 10.73
N ARG A 21 24.95 14.32 9.75
CA ARG A 21 25.74 13.55 8.76
C ARG A 21 25.49 13.91 7.30
N GLN A 22 24.73 14.96 7.00
CA GLN A 22 24.35 15.28 5.61
C GLN A 22 24.37 16.77 5.24
N ALA A 23 25.10 17.62 5.95
CA ALA A 23 25.40 18.96 5.43
C ALA A 23 26.69 18.90 4.59
N ARG A 24 26.58 18.48 3.33
CA ARG A 24 27.67 18.66 2.36
C ARG A 24 27.62 20.10 1.88
N VAL A 25 28.53 20.94 2.38
CA VAL A 25 28.71 22.31 1.88
C VAL A 25 29.45 22.23 0.55
N VAL A 26 28.74 22.44 -0.55
CA VAL A 26 29.33 22.66 -1.88
C VAL A 26 29.02 24.10 -2.26
N GLY A 27 30.04 24.93 -2.48
CA GLY A 27 29.86 26.26 -3.07
C GLY A 27 29.31 27.38 -2.18
N GLY A 28 29.33 27.26 -0.86
CA GLY A 28 29.06 28.40 0.05
C GLY A 28 27.60 28.88 0.13
N GLN A 29 26.68 28.33 -0.66
CA GLN A 29 25.25 28.51 -0.43
C GLN A 29 24.69 27.34 0.37
N ARG A 30 23.99 27.64 1.48
CA ARG A 30 23.10 26.70 2.16
C ARG A 30 21.86 26.54 1.29
N GLU A 31 22.00 25.74 0.24
CA GLU A 31 20.85 25.26 -0.49
C GLU A 31 20.04 24.44 0.50
N TRP A 32 18.84 24.91 0.85
CA TRP A 32 17.87 24.11 1.55
C TRP A 32 17.68 22.86 0.69
N ALA A 33 18.26 21.74 1.14
CA ALA A 33 17.96 20.43 0.59
C ALA A 33 16.44 20.33 0.67
N GLY A 34 15.79 20.57 -0.48
CA GLY A 34 14.36 20.66 -0.57
C GLY A 34 13.78 19.40 0.03
N TRP A 35 12.54 19.50 0.48
CA TRP A 35 11.70 18.40 0.95
C TRP A 35 11.45 17.35 -0.15
N GLY A 36 12.50 16.82 -0.75
CA GLY A 36 12.49 15.66 -1.60
C GLY A 36 12.40 14.47 -0.67
N TRP A 37 11.18 13.96 -0.49
CA TRP A 37 10.87 12.76 0.28
C TRP A 37 11.68 11.51 -0.14
N PHE A 38 12.47 11.59 -1.22
CA PHE A 38 13.28 10.53 -1.80
C PHE A 38 14.65 11.06 -2.25
N GLY A 39 15.52 11.44 -1.31
CA GLY A 39 16.88 11.89 -1.60
C GLY A 39 17.85 10.73 -1.78
N GLY A 40 18.35 10.50 -3.00
CA GLY A 40 19.43 9.55 -3.25
C GLY A 40 19.78 9.26 -4.72
N GLY A 41 20.26 10.26 -5.47
CA GLY A 41 21.29 10.13 -6.52
C GLY A 41 21.12 9.17 -7.73
N GLY A 42 20.00 8.47 -7.91
CA GLY A 42 19.76 7.58 -9.06
C GLY A 42 18.45 7.92 -9.75
N ARG A 43 18.48 8.09 -11.09
CA ARG A 43 17.33 8.30 -12.02
C ARG A 43 16.04 8.74 -11.32
N SER A 44 15.85 10.05 -11.18
CA SER A 44 14.67 10.66 -10.57
C SER A 44 13.40 10.28 -11.34
N PHE A 45 12.74 9.21 -10.91
CA PHE A 45 11.43 8.83 -11.43
C PHE A 45 10.40 9.82 -10.88
N SER A 46 9.90 10.73 -11.71
CA SER A 46 8.96 11.76 -11.29
C SER A 46 7.60 11.14 -11.01
N LEU A 47 7.36 10.82 -9.73
CA LEU A 47 6.07 10.32 -9.22
C LEU A 47 4.92 11.25 -9.63
N LEU A 48 5.17 12.56 -9.62
CA LEU A 48 4.23 13.58 -10.08
C LEU A 48 3.89 13.40 -11.57
N GLY A 49 4.90 13.13 -12.42
CA GLY A 49 4.68 12.88 -13.84
C GLY A 49 3.80 11.66 -14.10
N VAL A 50 4.06 10.54 -13.40
CA VAL A 50 3.24 9.33 -13.51
C VAL A 50 1.81 9.59 -13.01
N LEU A 51 1.66 10.28 -11.87
CA LEU A 51 0.35 10.60 -11.34
C LEU A 51 -0.44 11.50 -12.29
N LEU A 52 0.22 12.46 -12.94
CA LEU A 52 -0.40 13.35 -13.93
C LEU A 52 -0.84 12.59 -15.19
N VAL A 53 0.00 11.67 -15.68
CA VAL A 53 -0.34 10.80 -16.81
C VAL A 53 -1.54 9.91 -16.47
N LEU A 54 -1.53 9.26 -15.32
CA LEU A 54 -2.64 8.41 -14.86
C LEU A 54 -3.92 9.21 -14.63
N LEU A 55 -3.82 10.40 -14.05
CA LEU A 55 -4.96 11.30 -13.86
C LEU A 55 -5.53 11.75 -15.21
N GLY A 56 -4.67 12.09 -16.17
CA GLY A 56 -5.06 12.43 -17.53
C GLY A 56 -5.80 11.29 -18.23
N ILE A 57 -5.29 10.06 -18.14
CA ILE A 57 -5.96 8.87 -18.65
C ILE A 57 -7.31 8.67 -17.96
N GLY A 58 -7.36 8.81 -16.62
CA GLY A 58 -8.60 8.69 -15.85
C GLY A 58 -9.66 9.72 -16.26
N LEU A 59 -9.26 10.97 -16.50
CA LEU A 59 -10.14 12.02 -17.01
C LEU A 59 -10.64 11.72 -18.43
N LEU A 60 -9.80 11.14 -19.29
CA LEU A 60 -10.19 10.71 -20.63
C LEU A 60 -11.22 9.56 -20.56
N ILE A 61 -11.02 8.60 -19.67
CA ILE A 61 -12.01 7.53 -19.42
C ILE A 61 -13.33 8.13 -18.92
N ARG A 62 -13.28 9.09 -18.00
CA ARG A 62 -14.48 9.79 -17.50
C ARG A 62 -15.24 10.53 -18.59
N PHE A 63 -14.53 11.09 -19.57
CA PHE A 63 -15.15 11.74 -20.73
C PHE A 63 -15.98 10.74 -21.55
N VAL A 64 -15.51 9.49 -21.68
CA VAL A 64 -16.24 8.41 -22.37
C VAL A 64 -17.32 7.78 -21.49
N GLN A 65 -17.07 7.64 -20.18
CA GLN A 65 -18.00 7.08 -19.20
C GLN A 65 -18.22 8.05 -18.02
N PRO A 66 -19.18 8.99 -18.14
CA PRO A 66 -19.45 9.98 -17.09
C PRO A 66 -20.06 9.38 -15.81
N ALA A 67 -20.44 8.10 -15.83
CA ALA A 67 -20.92 7.36 -14.66
C ALA A 67 -19.82 7.10 -13.61
N ILE A 68 -18.55 7.15 -13.99
CA ILE A 68 -17.42 6.88 -13.08
C ILE A 68 -17.12 8.13 -12.25
N SER A 69 -17.00 7.97 -10.93
CA SER A 69 -16.74 9.08 -10.02
C SER A 69 -15.28 9.53 -10.07
N LEU A 70 -15.06 10.84 -9.90
CA LEU A 70 -13.71 11.42 -9.83
C LEU A 70 -12.89 10.81 -8.69
N THR A 71 -13.53 10.52 -7.55
CA THR A 71 -12.88 9.93 -6.38
C THR A 71 -12.32 8.54 -6.67
N SER A 72 -13.06 7.70 -7.39
CA SER A 72 -12.61 6.36 -7.77
C SER A 72 -11.42 6.41 -8.73
N LEU A 73 -11.43 7.36 -9.68
CA LEU A 73 -10.31 7.60 -10.58
C LEU A 73 -9.06 8.08 -9.84
N ILE A 74 -9.21 9.01 -8.88
CA ILE A 74 -8.09 9.48 -8.06
C ILE A 74 -7.52 8.34 -7.21
N LEU A 75 -8.36 7.53 -6.58
CA LEU A 75 -7.93 6.36 -5.81
C LEU A 75 -7.19 5.34 -6.68
N LEU A 76 -7.71 5.08 -7.90
CA LEU A 76 -7.08 4.18 -8.85
C LEU A 76 -5.71 4.71 -9.29
N ALA A 77 -5.63 5.99 -9.66
CA ALA A 77 -4.39 6.64 -10.06
C ALA A 77 -3.35 6.60 -8.92
N LEU A 78 -3.77 6.85 -7.67
CA LEU A 78 -2.90 6.82 -6.50
C LEU A 78 -2.42 5.39 -6.20
N GLY A 79 -3.31 4.40 -6.33
CA GLY A 79 -2.97 2.98 -6.19
C GLY A 79 -1.95 2.53 -7.23
N ILE A 80 -2.17 2.85 -8.51
CA ILE A 80 -1.25 2.51 -9.60
C ILE A 80 0.07 3.25 -9.44
N ALA A 81 0.06 4.55 -9.11
CA ALA A 81 1.28 5.32 -8.90
C ALA A 81 2.11 4.75 -7.74
N SER A 82 1.46 4.41 -6.62
CA SER A 82 2.13 3.76 -5.48
C SER A 82 2.67 2.38 -5.85
N GLY A 83 1.93 1.61 -6.65
CA GLY A 83 2.36 0.32 -7.17
C GLY A 83 3.57 0.44 -8.11
N ALA A 84 3.58 1.46 -8.97
CA ALA A 84 4.71 1.77 -9.86
C ALA A 84 5.95 2.14 -9.06
N VAL A 85 5.80 2.95 -8.00
CA VAL A 85 6.91 3.30 -7.10
C VAL A 85 7.46 2.06 -6.39
N TRP A 86 6.60 1.12 -5.99
CA TRP A 86 7.05 -0.15 -5.43
C TRP A 86 7.80 -1.01 -6.47
N LEU A 87 7.25 -1.15 -7.69
CA LEU A 87 7.83 -1.93 -8.79
C LEU A 87 9.19 -1.37 -9.25
N LEU A 88 9.30 -0.06 -9.37
CA LEU A 88 10.47 0.61 -9.94
C LEU A 88 11.49 1.03 -8.89
N GLY A 89 11.02 1.43 -7.70
CA GLY A 89 11.86 1.91 -6.60
C GLY A 89 12.30 0.82 -5.62
N GLY A 90 11.69 -0.37 -5.65
CA GLY A 90 12.05 -1.48 -4.75
C GLY A 90 11.78 -1.20 -3.26
N VAL A 91 11.06 -0.12 -2.93
CA VAL A 91 10.80 0.28 -1.54
C VAL A 91 9.76 -0.66 -0.93
N ARG A 92 10.22 -1.61 -0.10
CA ARG A 92 9.38 -2.66 0.53
C ARG A 92 8.17 -2.13 1.31
N GLY A 93 8.20 -0.87 1.75
CA GLY A 93 7.08 -0.21 2.44
C GLY A 93 5.95 0.27 1.54
N ALA A 94 6.24 0.60 0.27
CA ALA A 94 5.28 1.23 -0.63
C ALA A 94 4.18 0.29 -1.15
N PHE A 95 4.39 -1.03 -1.04
CA PHE A 95 3.41 -2.03 -1.51
C PHE A 95 2.10 -1.99 -0.72
N VAL A 96 2.16 -1.75 0.59
CA VAL A 96 0.98 -1.80 1.46
C VAL A 96 -0.05 -0.74 1.06
N PRO A 97 0.29 0.55 0.98
CA PRO A 97 -0.67 1.55 0.54
C PRO A 97 -1.08 1.32 -0.91
N ALA A 98 -0.19 0.86 -1.79
CA ALA A 98 -0.54 0.54 -3.17
C ALA A 98 -1.66 -0.52 -3.25
N ALA A 99 -1.48 -1.66 -2.60
CA ALA A 99 -2.45 -2.76 -2.63
C ALA A 99 -3.79 -2.37 -2.00
N LEU A 100 -3.77 -1.63 -0.88
CA LEU A 100 -5.00 -1.14 -0.23
C LEU A 100 -5.75 -0.15 -1.14
N LEU A 101 -5.05 0.84 -1.69
CA LEU A 101 -5.66 1.82 -2.60
C LEU A 101 -6.21 1.16 -3.86
N LEU A 102 -5.46 0.22 -4.45
CA LEU A 102 -5.89 -0.50 -5.64
C LEU A 102 -7.14 -1.33 -5.34
N SER A 103 -7.16 -2.07 -4.22
CA SER A 103 -8.33 -2.86 -3.83
C SER A 103 -9.58 -1.99 -3.60
N LEU A 104 -9.43 -0.85 -2.95
CA LEU A 104 -10.52 0.09 -2.70
C LEU A 104 -11.02 0.74 -4.00
N ALA A 105 -10.09 1.12 -4.88
CA ALA A 105 -10.41 1.68 -6.18
C ALA A 105 -11.18 0.68 -7.04
N LEU A 106 -10.73 -0.58 -7.11
CA LEU A 106 -11.44 -1.65 -7.83
C LEU A 106 -12.83 -1.91 -7.25
N ALA A 107 -12.96 -1.98 -5.93
CA ALA A 107 -14.24 -2.18 -5.28
C ALA A 107 -15.26 -1.11 -5.72
N ARG A 108 -14.84 0.16 -5.71
CA ARG A 108 -15.71 1.25 -6.17
C ARG A 108 -16.00 1.19 -7.66
N LEU A 109 -14.99 0.88 -8.48
CA LEU A 109 -15.15 0.83 -9.94
C LEU A 109 -16.20 -0.22 -10.33
N VAL A 110 -16.18 -1.39 -9.69
CA VAL A 110 -17.15 -2.47 -9.94
C VAL A 110 -18.58 -2.05 -9.60
N VAL A 111 -18.76 -1.32 -8.50
CA VAL A 111 -20.06 -0.79 -8.09
C VAL A 111 -20.53 0.32 -9.04
N GLU A 112 -19.65 1.24 -9.41
CA GLU A 112 -19.96 2.36 -10.32
C GLU A 112 -20.27 1.90 -11.74
N LEU A 113 -19.62 0.84 -12.22
CA LEU A 113 -19.90 0.24 -13.52
C LEU A 113 -21.25 -0.50 -13.56
N GLY A 114 -21.96 -0.61 -12.42
CA GLY A 114 -23.23 -1.34 -12.34
C GLY A 114 -23.09 -2.84 -12.59
N VAL A 115 -21.85 -3.37 -12.65
CA VAL A 115 -21.59 -4.80 -12.86
C VAL A 115 -22.17 -5.61 -11.71
N VAL A 116 -22.13 -5.05 -10.48
CA VAL A 116 -22.73 -5.71 -9.32
C VAL A 116 -23.28 -4.74 -8.29
N SER A 117 -24.47 -5.06 -7.78
CA SER A 117 -25.14 -4.38 -6.66
C SER A 117 -24.98 -5.19 -5.37
N GLY A 118 -24.28 -4.66 -4.36
CA GLY A 118 -24.20 -5.29 -3.03
C GLY A 118 -23.03 -4.78 -2.16
N GLY A 119 -23.22 -4.73 -0.84
CA GLY A 119 -22.20 -4.22 0.10
C GLY A 119 -20.95 -5.11 0.27
N GLY A 120 -21.06 -6.40 -0.09
CA GLY A 120 -20.00 -7.40 0.13
C GLY A 120 -18.74 -7.23 -0.73
N TRP A 121 -18.82 -6.48 -1.84
CA TRP A 121 -17.70 -6.31 -2.76
C TRP A 121 -16.52 -5.56 -2.12
N THR A 122 -16.80 -4.52 -1.35
CA THR A 122 -15.75 -3.74 -0.69
C THR A 122 -14.92 -4.61 0.27
N ALA A 123 -15.58 -5.43 1.08
CA ALA A 123 -14.91 -6.35 2.00
C ALA A 123 -14.11 -7.42 1.23
N LEU A 124 -14.68 -7.97 0.16
CA LEU A 124 -14.01 -8.99 -0.65
C LEU A 124 -12.75 -8.45 -1.33
N PHE A 125 -12.83 -7.29 -1.97
CA PHE A 125 -11.68 -6.65 -2.61
C PHE A 125 -10.60 -6.25 -1.60
N LEU A 126 -10.98 -5.68 -0.45
CA LEU A 126 -10.02 -5.39 0.63
C LEU A 126 -9.33 -6.66 1.13
N GLY A 127 -10.09 -7.73 1.29
CA GLY A 127 -9.56 -9.04 1.64
C GLY A 127 -8.55 -9.57 0.62
N LEU A 128 -8.86 -9.45 -0.68
CA LEU A 128 -7.94 -9.78 -1.78
C LEU A 128 -6.69 -8.89 -1.77
N GLY A 129 -6.83 -7.60 -1.49
CA GLY A 129 -5.71 -6.67 -1.36
C GLY A 129 -4.74 -7.08 -0.24
N LEU A 130 -5.28 -7.47 0.92
CA LEU A 130 -4.49 -8.00 2.03
C LEU A 130 -3.87 -9.37 1.72
N ALA A 131 -4.58 -10.24 1.03
CA ALA A 131 -4.04 -11.51 0.55
C ALA A 131 -2.85 -11.27 -0.42
N ALA A 132 -2.94 -10.26 -1.30
CA ALA A 132 -1.84 -9.85 -2.16
C ALA A 132 -0.65 -9.31 -1.36
N ILE A 133 -0.89 -8.51 -0.30
CA ILE A 133 0.16 -8.06 0.64
C ILE A 133 0.88 -9.23 1.29
N TRP A 134 0.13 -10.25 1.69
CA TRP A 134 0.73 -11.46 2.22
C TRP A 134 1.53 -12.23 1.17
N ALA A 135 0.97 -12.44 -0.03
CA ALA A 135 1.61 -13.19 -1.11
C ALA A 135 2.95 -12.55 -1.54
N VAL A 136 2.94 -11.23 -1.72
CA VAL A 136 4.15 -10.45 -2.05
C VAL A 136 5.13 -10.43 -0.88
N GLY A 137 4.65 -10.30 0.36
CA GLY A 137 5.48 -10.41 1.56
C GLY A 137 6.21 -11.76 1.65
N ARG A 138 5.54 -12.84 1.24
CA ARG A 138 6.11 -14.19 1.21
C ARG A 138 7.22 -14.32 0.16
N TRP A 139 7.06 -13.78 -1.03
CA TRP A 139 8.15 -13.70 -2.02
C TRP A 139 9.35 -12.90 -1.52
N GLN A 140 9.10 -11.86 -0.73
CA GLN A 140 10.16 -11.03 -0.12
C GLN A 140 10.75 -11.63 1.17
N ARG A 141 10.43 -12.89 1.51
CA ARG A 141 10.85 -13.59 2.75
C ARG A 141 10.54 -12.82 4.05
N THR A 142 9.58 -11.89 4.00
CA THR A 142 9.18 -11.10 5.17
C THR A 142 7.93 -11.75 5.76
N LYS A 143 7.99 -12.21 7.01
CA LYS A 143 6.84 -12.84 7.69
C LYS A 143 5.80 -11.77 8.05
N ARG A 144 4.78 -11.58 7.21
CA ARG A 144 3.62 -10.71 7.47
C ARG A 144 2.36 -11.54 7.68
N GLU A 145 2.38 -12.36 8.73
CA GLU A 145 1.28 -13.29 9.05
C GLU A 145 -0.02 -12.55 9.42
N TRP A 146 0.08 -11.34 9.99
CA TRP A 146 -1.07 -10.50 10.32
C TRP A 146 -1.94 -10.16 9.10
N ALA A 147 -1.32 -9.94 7.93
CA ALA A 147 -2.03 -9.56 6.71
C ALA A 147 -2.86 -10.73 6.15
N LEU A 148 -2.40 -11.97 6.34
CA LEU A 148 -3.16 -13.16 5.93
C LEU A 148 -4.43 -13.30 6.75
N TRP A 149 -4.34 -13.19 8.08
CA TRP A 149 -5.50 -13.35 8.95
C TRP A 149 -6.55 -12.28 8.68
N LEU A 150 -6.14 -11.01 8.61
CA LEU A 150 -7.06 -9.92 8.26
C LEU A 150 -7.65 -10.09 6.86
N GLY A 151 -6.82 -10.44 5.87
CA GLY A 151 -7.28 -10.68 4.51
C GLY A 151 -8.29 -11.81 4.42
N LEU A 152 -8.02 -12.94 5.09
CA LEU A 152 -8.90 -14.10 5.12
C LEU A 152 -10.25 -13.75 5.75
N ILE A 153 -10.25 -13.05 6.90
CA ILE A 153 -11.49 -12.63 7.58
C ILE A 153 -12.30 -11.71 6.66
N LEU A 154 -11.67 -10.74 6.01
CA LEU A 154 -12.34 -9.83 5.08
C LEU A 154 -12.89 -10.53 3.84
N VAL A 155 -12.14 -11.46 3.24
CA VAL A 155 -12.65 -12.30 2.14
C VAL A 155 -13.86 -13.09 2.59
N LEU A 156 -13.79 -13.76 3.75
CA LEU A 156 -14.91 -14.55 4.28
C LEU A 156 -16.15 -13.69 4.54
N ILE A 157 -15.98 -12.51 5.15
CA ILE A 157 -17.09 -11.56 5.38
C ILE A 157 -17.69 -11.11 4.05
N GLY A 158 -16.85 -10.71 3.09
CA GLY A 158 -17.31 -10.29 1.76
C GLY A 158 -18.08 -11.39 1.05
N LEU A 159 -17.56 -12.62 1.08
CA LEU A 159 -18.18 -13.79 0.46
C LEU A 159 -19.51 -14.17 1.15
N ALA A 160 -19.57 -14.09 2.48
CA ALA A 160 -20.82 -14.27 3.23
C ALA A 160 -21.86 -13.20 2.88
N GLN A 161 -21.46 -11.93 2.79
CA GLN A 161 -22.35 -10.84 2.39
C GLN A 161 -22.85 -10.99 0.94
N LEU A 162 -21.98 -11.44 0.03
CA LEU A 162 -22.38 -11.75 -1.35
C LEU A 162 -23.36 -12.90 -1.42
N ALA A 163 -23.15 -13.95 -0.62
CA ALA A 163 -24.05 -15.09 -0.58
C ALA A 163 -25.44 -14.73 -0.03
N VAL A 164 -25.49 -13.88 1.01
CA VAL A 164 -26.76 -13.34 1.55
C VAL A 164 -27.47 -12.43 0.54
N GLY A 165 -26.72 -11.63 -0.22
CA GLY A 165 -27.27 -10.72 -1.22
C GLY A 165 -27.71 -11.40 -2.53
N ALA A 166 -27.03 -12.48 -2.94
CA ALA A 166 -27.31 -13.19 -4.20
C ALA A 166 -28.43 -14.23 -4.08
N VAL A 167 -28.66 -14.74 -2.87
CA VAL A 167 -29.58 -15.86 -2.64
C VAL A 167 -30.62 -15.40 -1.65
N GLY A 168 -31.76 -14.89 -2.13
CA GLY A 168 -32.87 -14.49 -1.27
C GLY A 168 -33.37 -15.68 -0.46
N PHE A 169 -32.87 -15.85 0.77
CA PHE A 169 -33.24 -16.74 1.89
C PHE A 169 -33.69 -18.21 1.64
N GLN A 170 -33.92 -18.69 0.42
CA GLN A 170 -34.51 -20.00 0.14
C GLN A 170 -33.52 -21.06 -0.37
N ASP A 171 -32.34 -20.68 -0.86
CA ASP A 171 -31.35 -21.59 -1.47
C ASP A 171 -30.04 -21.72 -0.66
N LEU A 172 -30.16 -21.85 0.66
CA LEU A 172 -29.02 -22.09 1.58
C LEU A 172 -28.30 -23.43 1.34
N GLY A 173 -28.82 -24.30 0.47
CA GLY A 173 -28.24 -25.62 0.16
C GLY A 173 -26.88 -25.57 -0.53
N LEU A 174 -26.64 -24.59 -1.40
CA LEU A 174 -25.35 -24.46 -2.14
C LEU A 174 -24.28 -23.65 -1.39
N LEU A 175 -24.70 -22.91 -0.36
CA LEU A 175 -23.84 -22.06 0.46
C LEU A 175 -22.86 -22.89 1.31
N TRP A 176 -23.32 -24.06 1.78
CA TRP A 176 -22.54 -25.00 2.57
C TRP A 176 -21.32 -25.56 1.82
N PRO A 177 -21.45 -26.11 0.60
CA PRO A 177 -20.31 -26.57 -0.20
C PRO A 177 -19.26 -25.48 -0.45
N ALA A 178 -19.69 -24.26 -0.78
CA ALA A 178 -18.77 -23.15 -1.04
C ALA A 178 -17.99 -22.77 0.23
N LEU A 179 -18.67 -22.70 1.37
CA LEU A 179 -18.03 -22.44 2.67
C LEU A 179 -17.02 -23.55 3.02
N ILE A 180 -17.38 -24.81 2.78
CA ILE A 180 -16.50 -25.97 2.99
C ILE A 180 -15.29 -25.93 2.06
N ILE A 181 -15.43 -25.53 0.80
CA ILE A 181 -14.31 -25.39 -0.15
C ILE A 181 -13.37 -24.27 0.31
N VAL A 182 -13.90 -23.14 0.77
CA VAL A 182 -13.07 -22.01 1.24
C VAL A 182 -12.35 -22.37 2.54
N ILE A 183 -13.04 -22.98 3.51
CA ILE A 183 -12.44 -23.46 4.76
C ILE A 183 -11.43 -24.57 4.49
N GLY A 184 -11.76 -25.51 3.60
CA GLY A 184 -10.90 -26.60 3.16
C GLY A 184 -9.64 -26.09 2.46
N GLY A 185 -9.77 -25.10 1.58
CA GLY A 185 -8.65 -24.40 0.96
C GLY A 185 -7.76 -23.71 1.99
N ALA A 186 -8.35 -22.99 2.94
CA ALA A 186 -7.61 -22.35 4.03
C ALA A 186 -6.87 -23.37 4.91
N LEU A 187 -7.48 -24.52 5.21
CA LEU A 187 -6.86 -25.61 5.96
C LEU A 187 -5.74 -26.31 5.16
N LEU A 188 -5.92 -26.50 3.85
CA LEU A 188 -4.89 -27.06 2.97
C LEU A 188 -3.68 -26.14 2.82
N LEU A 189 -3.90 -24.82 2.80
CA LEU A 189 -2.78 -23.88 2.90
C LEU A 189 -2.09 -24.06 4.25
N ARG A 190 -2.83 -24.03 5.37
CA ARG A 190 -2.28 -24.20 6.72
C ARG A 190 -1.48 -25.49 6.91
N SER A 191 -1.94 -26.63 6.37
CA SER A 191 -1.24 -27.91 6.54
C SER A 191 0.12 -27.93 5.84
N ARG A 192 0.26 -27.24 4.71
CA ARG A 192 1.55 -27.07 4.03
C ARG A 192 2.53 -26.18 4.80
N PHE A 193 2.05 -25.34 5.71
CA PHE A 193 2.88 -24.50 6.58
C PHE A 193 3.33 -25.20 7.86
N SER A 194 2.69 -26.30 8.26
CA SER A 194 3.04 -27.00 9.51
C SER A 194 4.06 -28.13 9.33
N ALA A 195 4.42 -28.44 8.08
CA ALA A 195 5.33 -29.52 7.72
C ALA A 195 6.73 -29.05 7.27
N ALA A 196 7.04 -27.75 7.41
CA ALA A 196 8.32 -27.13 7.07
C ALA A 196 8.82 -26.28 8.23
#